data_AF-A0A7X3ZF20-F1
#
_entry.id   AF-A0A7X3ZF20-F1
#
_cell.length_a   1.000
_cell.length_b   1.000
_cell.length_c   1.000
_cell.angle_alpha   90.00
_cell.angle_beta   90.00
_cell.angle_gamma   90.00
#
_symmetry.space_group_name_H-M   'P 1'
#
loop_
_entity.id
_entity.type
_entity.pdbx_description
1 polymer ?
#
loop_
_entity_poly.entity_id
_entity_poly.type
_entity_poly.pdbx_seq_one_letter_code
_entity_poly.pdbx_strand_id
1 'polypeptide(L)' 'MQTAKLFNVGRSQAVRLPKEFRFSGDDVYIKKYQGIVMLLPKESPWTSLVDSL' A
#
# COMPACT_ATOMS: atom_id res chain seq x y z
N MET A 1 -13.41 -9.57 0.43
CA MET A 1 -12.73 -8.32 0.03
C MET A 1 -13.12 -7.21 0.99
N GLN A 2 -12.17 -6.48 1.54
CA GLN A 2 -12.44 -5.27 2.34
C GLN A 2 -12.21 -4.03 1.47
N THR A 3 -13.05 -3.01 1.66
CA THR A 3 -12.91 -1.71 1.00
C THR A 3 -12.22 -0.71 1.93
N ALA A 4 -11.41 0.19 1.37
CA ALA A 4 -10.86 1.33 2.09
C ALA A 4 -11.51 2.63 1.61
N LYS A 5 -11.59 3.63 2.48
CA LYS A 5 -12.09 4.96 2.08
C LYS A 5 -11.00 5.75 1.38
N LEU A 6 -11.38 6.36 0.25
CA LEU A 6 -10.63 7.42 -0.40
C LEU A 6 -11.00 8.77 0.23
N PHE A 7 -10.00 9.64 0.38
CA PHE A 7 -10.18 11.00 0.84
C PHE A 7 -9.10 11.92 0.25
N ASN A 8 -9.25 13.23 0.41
CA ASN A 8 -8.29 14.21 -0.06
C ASN A 8 -7.52 14.81 1.12
N VAL A 9 -6.22 15.02 0.93
CA VAL A 9 -5.33 15.77 1.83
C VAL A 9 -4.70 16.89 1.01
N GLY A 10 -5.23 18.11 1.15
CA GLY A 10 -4.87 19.22 0.28
C GLY A 10 -5.16 18.91 -1.18
N ARG A 11 -4.12 18.91 -2.03
CA ARG A 11 -4.21 18.58 -3.47
C ARG A 11 -3.96 17.09 -3.77
N SER A 12 -3.72 16.27 -2.76
CA SER A 12 -3.40 14.86 -2.91
C SER A 12 -4.61 13.98 -2.59
N GLN A 13 -4.73 12.85 -3.29
CA GLN A 13 -5.65 11.77 -2.92
C GLN A 13 -4.94 10.78 -1.99
N ALA A 14 -5.65 10.28 -0.99
CA ALA A 14 -5.15 9.33 -0.01
C ALA A 14 -6.14 8.17 0.22
N VAL A 15 -5.61 7.02 0.62
CA VAL A 15 -6.36 5.84 1.05
C VAL A 15 -6.15 5.68 2.56
N ARG A 16 -7.23 5.52 3.33
CA ARG A 16 -7.10 5.18 4.76
C ARG A 16 -6.93 3.67 4.91
N LEU A 17 -5.72 3.22 5.21
CA LEU A 17 -5.44 1.80 5.46
C LEU A 17 -6.12 1.33 6.76
N PRO A 18 -6.97 0.29 6.70
CA PRO A 18 -7.42 -0.43 7.90
C PRO A 18 -6.22 -0.99 8.69
N LYS A 19 -6.43 -1.28 9.98
CA LYS A 19 -5.34 -1.61 10.92
C LYS A 19 -4.52 -2.81 10.45
N GLU A 20 -5.20 -3.81 9.91
CA GLU A 20 -4.67 -5.08 9.40
C GLU A 20 -3.83 -4.94 8.12
N PHE A 21 -3.91 -3.81 7.40
CA PHE A 21 -3.14 -3.54 6.17
C PHE A 21 -2.06 -2.46 6.35
N ARG A 22 -1.75 -2.07 7.59
CA ARG A 22 -0.71 -1.06 7.84
C ARG A 22 0.68 -1.63 7.56
N PHE A 23 1.54 -0.81 6.98
CA PHE A 23 2.96 -1.11 6.83
C PHE A 23 3.73 -0.68 8.07
N SER A 24 4.87 -1.32 8.32
CA SER A 24 5.91 -0.78 9.21
C SER A 24 6.75 0.27 8.45
N GLY A 25 7.27 1.25 9.19
CA GLY A 25 8.08 2.34 8.65
C GLY A 25 7.24 3.51 8.10
N ASP A 26 7.93 4.45 7.47
CA ASP A 26 7.35 5.74 7.05
C ASP A 26 6.94 5.79 5.57
N ASP A 27 7.50 4.89 4.75
CA ASP A 27 7.38 4.91 3.29
C ASP A 27 7.17 3.53 2.68
N VAL A 28 6.53 3.51 1.50
CA VAL A 28 6.37 2.34 0.63
C VAL A 28 6.84 2.65 -0.79
N TYR A 29 7.24 1.62 -1.53
CA TYR A 29 7.33 1.72 -2.99
C TYR A 29 5.92 1.72 -3.59
N ILE A 30 5.69 2.54 -4.61
CA ILE A 30 4.43 2.62 -5.34
C ILE A 30 4.64 2.25 -6.81
N LYS A 31 3.80 1.35 -7.34
CA LYS A 31 3.80 1.00 -8.77
C LYS A 31 2.37 0.92 -9.29
N LYS A 32 2.13 1.53 -10.46
CA LYS A 32 0.85 1.42 -11.17
C LYS A 32 0.97 0.44 -12.32
N TYR A 33 0.05 -0.52 -12.41
CA TYR A 33 0.00 -1.48 -13.51
C TYR A 33 -1.46 -1.81 -13.85
N GLN A 34 -1.86 -1.62 -15.11
CA GLN A 34 -3.22 -1.95 -15.60
C GLN A 34 -4.35 -1.41 -14.70
N GLY A 35 -4.22 -0.17 -14.20
CA GLY A 35 -5.22 0.46 -13.31
C GLY A 35 -5.12 0.08 -11.83
N ILE A 36 -4.25 -0.85 -11.47
CA ILE A 36 -3.98 -1.26 -10.08
C ILE A 36 -2.84 -0.43 -9.50
N VAL A 37 -2.99 0.04 -8.27
CA VAL A 37 -1.91 0.64 -7.46
C VAL A 37 -1.40 -0.41 -6.50
N MET A 38 -0.13 -0.80 -6.66
CA MET A 38 0.57 -1.72 -5.78
C MET A 38 1.47 -0.92 -4.84
N LEU A 39 1.37 -1.21 -3.53
CA LEU A 39 2.23 -0.66 -2.49
C LEU A 39 3.09 -1.79 -1.93
N LEU A 40 4.41 -1.61 -1.88
CA LEU A 40 5.35 -2.58 -1.34
C LEU A 40 6.15 -1.96 -0.19
N PRO A 41 6.38 -2.70 0.92
CA PRO A 41 7.20 -2.19 2.03
C PRO A 41 8.63 -1.91 1.57
N LYS A 42 9.19 -0.74 1.92
CA LYS A 42 10.59 -0.41 1.57
C LYS A 42 11.62 -1.20 2.34
N GLU A 43 11.34 -1.52 3.61
CA GLU A 43 12.30 -2.22 4.47
C GLU A 43 12.43 -3.71 4.12
N SER A 44 11.44 -4.27 3.40
CA SER A 44 11.41 -5.70 3.08
C SER A 44 10.65 -6.00 1.80
N PRO A 45 11.04 -5.40 0.65
CA PRO A 45 10.24 -5.44 -0.59
C PRO A 45 10.04 -6.86 -1.14
N TRP A 46 10.94 -7.78 -0.78
CA TRP A 46 10.95 -9.16 -1.27
C TRP A 46 10.35 -10.17 -0.30
N THR A 47 10.18 -9.84 0.98
CA THR A 47 9.69 -10.78 2.00
C THR A 47 8.28 -11.23 1.71
N SER A 48 7.40 -10.31 1.30
CA SER A 48 6.04 -10.66 0.87
C SER A 48 5.98 -11.60 -0.35
N LEU A 49 6.99 -11.55 -1.23
CA LEU A 49 7.07 -12.43 -2.40
C LEU A 49 7.64 -13.81 -2.02
N VAL A 50 8.59 -13.84 -1.07
CA VAL A 50 9.16 -15.09 -0.54
C VAL A 50 8.12 -15.86 0.28
N ASP A 51 7.32 -15.18 1.10
CA ASP A 51 6.27 -15.78 1.94
C ASP A 51 5.07 -16.34 1.14
N SER A 52 4.99 -16.01 -0.15
CA SER A 52 3.90 -16.45 -1.04
C SER A 52 4.21 -17.75 -1.80
N LEU A 53 5.41 -18.31 -1.63
CA LEU A 53 5.86 -19.60 -2.15
C LEU A 53 5.48 -20.75 -1.20
#